data_AF-A0A535H5A0-F1
#
_entry.id   AF-A0A535H5A0-F1
#
_cell.length_a   1.000
_cell.length_b   1.000
_cell.length_c   1.000
_cell.angle_alpha   90.00
_cell.angle_beta   90.00
_cell.angle_gamma   90.00
#
_symmetry.space_group_name_H-M   'P 1'
#
loop_
_entity.id
_entity.type
_entity.pdbx_description
1 polymer ?
#
loop_
_entity_poly.entity_id
_entity_poly.type
_entity_poly.pdbx_seq_one_letter_code
_entity_poly.pdbx_strand_id
1 'polypeptide(L)'
;MEVRLRNPGRRLPVPPLYLLLVFVPASIAAAVLHQETAVFVTSALAIIPLAALIGTSTEQLAIRLGPQKGGLLNATMGNLTELIVGCFLIAAGDIAILKATVIGSIVGNLLLVLGLSFAAGGIRHKSMSFNPRAASVHSSSLFIAVAGLVLPAMLVLGSPVDASA
;
A
#
# COMPACT_ATOMS: atom_id res chain seq x y z
N MET A 1 -31.87 -8.62 -23.63
CA MET A 1 -31.03 -8.13 -22.51
C MET A 1 -31.69 -8.59 -21.22
N GLU A 2 -31.43 -9.83 -20.81
CA GLU A 2 -31.99 -10.39 -19.58
C GLU A 2 -31.13 -9.95 -18.39
N VAL A 3 -31.68 -9.07 -17.57
CA VAL A 3 -31.11 -8.74 -16.27
C VAL A 3 -31.32 -9.96 -15.38
N ARG A 4 -30.29 -10.80 -15.22
CA ARG A 4 -30.27 -11.85 -14.21
C ARG A 4 -30.40 -11.20 -12.83
N LEU A 5 -31.59 -11.30 -12.25
CA LEU A 5 -31.85 -10.91 -10.87
C LEU A 5 -30.92 -11.73 -9.95
N ARG A 6 -30.09 -11.00 -9.22
CA ARG A 6 -29.10 -11.53 -8.27
C ARG A 6 -29.86 -12.28 -7.16
N ASN A 7 -29.59 -13.58 -7.05
CA ASN A 7 -30.21 -14.48 -6.08
C ASN A 7 -29.97 -13.99 -4.63
N PRO A 8 -31.02 -13.68 -3.83
CA PRO A 8 -30.88 -13.04 -2.52
C PRO A 8 -30.40 -13.98 -1.39
N GLY A 9 -30.17 -15.27 -1.66
CA GLY A 9 -29.82 -16.29 -0.66
C GLY A 9 -28.35 -16.74 -0.61
N ARG A 10 -27.46 -16.25 -1.48
CA ARG A 10 -26.03 -16.58 -1.38
C ARG A 10 -25.36 -15.64 -0.38
N ARG A 11 -25.13 -16.11 0.85
CA ARG A 11 -24.08 -15.53 1.71
C ARG A 11 -22.82 -15.47 0.86
N LEU A 12 -22.39 -14.28 0.46
CA LEU A 12 -21.09 -14.13 -0.18
C LEU A 12 -20.08 -14.66 0.84
N PRO A 13 -19.28 -15.69 0.51
CA PRO A 13 -18.21 -16.09 1.41
C PRO A 13 -17.38 -14.83 1.66
N VAL A 14 -17.23 -14.45 2.94
CA VAL A 14 -16.33 -13.35 3.29
C VAL A 14 -14.99 -13.69 2.66
N PRO A 15 -14.41 -12.81 1.83
CA PRO A 15 -13.06 -13.03 1.35
C PRO A 15 -12.15 -13.44 2.52
N PRO A 16 -11.30 -14.47 2.36
CA PRO A 16 -10.48 -14.99 3.46
C PRO A 16 -9.62 -13.90 4.11
N LEU A 17 -9.31 -12.84 3.35
CA LEU A 17 -8.69 -11.61 3.83
C LEU A 17 -9.42 -10.96 5.02
N TYR A 18 -10.76 -10.90 5.02
CA TYR A 18 -11.50 -10.25 6.10
C TYR A 18 -11.59 -11.07 7.38
N LEU A 19 -11.18 -12.34 7.37
CA LEU A 19 -11.00 -13.11 8.60
C LEU A 19 -9.94 -12.47 9.51
N LEU A 20 -8.95 -11.78 8.92
CA LEU A 20 -7.94 -11.04 9.67
C LEU A 20 -8.51 -9.86 10.47
N LEU A 21 -9.78 -9.44 10.27
CA LEU A 21 -10.40 -8.40 11.09
C LEU A 21 -10.50 -8.79 12.57
N VAL A 22 -10.43 -10.09 12.89
CA VAL A 22 -10.33 -10.58 14.28
C VAL A 22 -9.09 -10.02 15.00
N PHE A 23 -8.05 -9.64 14.27
CA PHE A 23 -6.85 -9.06 14.85
C PHE A 23 -7.04 -7.63 15.36
N VAL A 24 -8.11 -6.93 14.98
CA VAL A 24 -8.45 -5.60 15.53
C VAL A 24 -8.79 -5.68 17.02
N PRO A 25 -9.79 -6.46 17.48
CA PRO A 25 -10.02 -6.61 18.91
C PRO A 25 -8.87 -7.36 19.61
N ALA A 26 -8.15 -8.25 18.91
CA ALA A 26 -6.99 -8.93 19.48
C ALA A 26 -5.84 -7.96 19.80
N SER A 27 -5.60 -6.93 18.98
CA SER A 27 -4.56 -5.94 19.25
C SER A 27 -4.89 -5.05 20.44
N ILE A 28 -6.17 -4.69 20.58
CA ILE A 28 -6.66 -3.95 21.77
C ILE A 28 -6.50 -4.82 23.01
N ALA A 29 -6.90 -6.10 22.97
CA ALA A 29 -6.72 -7.02 24.08
C ALA A 29 -5.23 -7.20 24.45
N ALA A 30 -4.34 -7.34 23.47
CA ALA A 30 -2.90 -7.42 23.69
C ALA A 30 -2.34 -6.15 24.34
N ALA A 31 -2.87 -4.98 23.99
CA ALA A 31 -2.47 -3.69 24.57
C ALA A 31 -2.88 -3.57 26.04
N VAL A 32 -4.11 -4.00 26.38
CA VAL A 32 -4.60 -4.05 27.76
C VAL A 32 -3.79 -5.04 28.61
N LEU A 33 -3.28 -6.11 28.01
CA LEU A 33 -2.42 -7.09 28.66
C LEU A 33 -0.93 -6.70 28.67
N HIS A 34 -0.58 -5.51 28.17
CA HIS A 34 0.78 -4.99 28.09
C HIS A 34 1.77 -5.91 27.35
N GLN A 35 1.30 -6.61 26.30
CA GLN A 35 2.12 -7.52 25.49
C GLN A 35 2.62 -6.83 24.22
N GLU A 36 3.74 -6.10 24.29
CA GLU A 36 4.24 -5.23 23.21
C GLU A 36 4.43 -5.97 21.87
N THR A 37 5.05 -7.14 21.88
CA THR A 37 5.25 -7.95 20.66
C THR A 37 3.91 -8.41 20.07
N ALA A 38 2.96 -8.80 20.94
CA ALA A 38 1.64 -9.22 20.49
C ALA A 38 0.85 -8.04 19.90
N VAL A 39 0.93 -6.86 20.52
CA VAL A 39 0.34 -5.62 19.99
C VAL A 39 0.88 -5.33 18.59
N PHE A 40 2.20 -5.41 18.41
CA PHE A 40 2.82 -5.17 17.11
C PHE A 40 2.32 -6.14 16.04
N VAL A 41 2.41 -7.45 16.30
CA VAL A 41 2.03 -8.48 15.31
C VAL A 41 0.54 -8.42 14.99
N THR A 42 -0.32 -8.33 16.00
CA THR A 42 -1.78 -8.27 15.80
C THR A 42 -2.20 -6.98 15.11
N SER A 43 -1.59 -5.83 15.44
CA SER A 43 -1.87 -4.57 14.73
C SER A 43 -1.44 -4.62 13.27
N ALA A 44 -0.25 -5.18 12.98
CA ALA A 44 0.21 -5.35 11.60
C ALA A 44 -0.75 -6.23 10.78
N LEU A 45 -1.22 -7.34 11.35
CA LEU A 45 -2.19 -8.22 10.72
C LEU A 45 -3.57 -7.57 10.56
N ALA A 46 -4.00 -6.75 11.52
CA ALA A 46 -5.26 -6.01 11.47
C ALA A 46 -5.26 -4.93 10.37
N ILE A 47 -4.11 -4.31 10.09
CA ILE A 47 -3.98 -3.28 9.04
C ILE A 47 -4.28 -3.86 7.65
N ILE A 48 -3.91 -5.13 7.38
CA ILE A 48 -4.08 -5.77 6.07
C ILE A 48 -5.53 -5.70 5.55
N PRO A 49 -6.55 -6.22 6.26
CA PRO A 49 -7.94 -6.13 5.80
C PRO A 49 -8.50 -4.70 5.86
N LEU A 50 -8.04 -3.86 6.79
CA LEU A 50 -8.47 -2.46 6.89
C LEU A 50 -8.03 -1.65 5.66
N ALA A 51 -6.79 -1.83 5.21
CA ALA A 51 -6.27 -1.23 3.99
C ALA A 51 -7.09 -1.67 2.76
N ALA A 52 -7.46 -2.95 2.68
CA ALA A 52 -8.32 -3.45 1.61
C ALA A 52 -9.75 -2.86 1.64
N LEU A 53 -10.32 -2.65 2.84
CA LEU A 53 -11.61 -1.95 2.99
C LEU A 53 -11.53 -0.50 2.53
N ILE A 54 -10.47 0.22 2.92
CA ILE A 54 -10.23 1.60 2.49
C ILE A 54 -10.09 1.66 0.96
N GLY A 55 -9.27 0.79 0.36
CA GLY A 55 -9.04 0.76 -1.08
C GLY A 55 -10.32 0.49 -1.87
N THR A 56 -11.06 -0.57 -1.51
CA THR A 56 -12.34 -0.89 -2.19
C THR A 56 -13.38 0.21 -2.03
N SER A 57 -13.49 0.81 -0.84
CA SER A 57 -14.42 1.92 -0.61
C SER A 57 -14.04 3.17 -1.41
N THR A 58 -12.74 3.47 -1.47
CA THR A 58 -12.15 4.56 -2.25
C THR A 58 -12.43 4.39 -3.74
N GLU A 59 -12.25 3.19 -4.27
CA GLU A 59 -12.50 2.90 -5.68
C GLU A 59 -13.98 3.12 -6.04
N GLN A 60 -14.91 2.66 -5.18
CA GLN A 60 -16.34 2.90 -5.38
C GLN A 60 -16.70 4.39 -5.33
N LEU A 61 -16.04 5.17 -4.49
CA LEU A 61 -16.24 6.62 -4.42
C LEU A 61 -15.62 7.34 -5.63
N ALA A 62 -14.42 6.94 -6.05
CA ALA A 62 -13.71 7.53 -7.18
C ALA A 62 -14.52 7.41 -8.49
N ILE A 63 -15.19 6.28 -8.71
CA ILE A 63 -16.08 6.07 -9.86
C ILE A 63 -17.22 7.11 -9.90
N ARG A 64 -17.73 7.53 -8.74
CA ARG A 64 -18.84 8.51 -8.64
C ARG A 64 -18.38 9.96 -8.79
N LEU A 65 -17.12 10.26 -8.49
CA LEU A 65 -16.56 11.61 -8.54
C LEU A 65 -16.04 12.03 -9.92
N GLY A 66 -15.94 11.07 -10.86
CA GLY A 66 -15.40 11.28 -12.20
C GLY A 66 -13.86 11.23 -12.26
N PRO A 67 -13.26 11.19 -13.46
CA PRO A 67 -11.87 10.77 -13.64
C PRO A 67 -10.83 11.61 -12.88
N GLN A 68 -10.96 12.94 -12.89
CA GLN A 68 -9.97 13.84 -12.27
C GLN A 68 -10.02 13.78 -10.74
N LYS A 69 -11.22 13.94 -10.16
CA LYS A 69 -11.42 13.90 -8.70
C LYS A 69 -11.22 12.50 -8.14
N GLY A 70 -11.67 11.48 -8.87
CA GLY A 70 -11.43 10.07 -8.54
C GLY A 70 -9.95 9.71 -8.58
N GLY A 71 -9.20 10.23 -9.56
CA GLY A 71 -7.74 10.06 -9.62
C GLY A 71 -7.03 10.66 -8.41
N LEU A 72 -7.38 11.88 -8.01
CA LEU A 72 -6.81 12.52 -6.82
C LEU A 72 -7.17 11.76 -5.53
N LEU A 73 -8.42 11.31 -5.41
CA LEU A 73 -8.88 10.51 -4.27
C LEU A 73 -8.10 9.18 -4.20
N ASN A 74 -7.91 8.49 -5.31
CA ASN A 74 -7.16 7.24 -5.33
C ASN A 74 -5.67 7.44 -5.00
N ALA A 75 -5.05 8.51 -5.49
CA ALA A 75 -3.66 8.82 -5.18
C ALA A 75 -3.41 9.06 -3.68
N THR A 76 -4.37 9.69 -3.00
CA THR A 76 -4.29 9.99 -1.57
C THR A 76 -4.74 8.81 -0.71
N MET A 77 -5.96 8.31 -0.94
CA MET A 77 -6.56 7.26 -0.11
C MET A 77 -5.99 5.87 -0.38
N GLY A 78 -5.51 5.62 -1.61
CA GLY A 78 -4.85 4.36 -1.96
C GLY A 78 -3.51 4.14 -1.24
N ASN A 79 -2.91 5.21 -0.71
CA ASN A 79 -1.71 5.18 0.13
C ASN A 79 -1.98 5.70 1.56
N LEU A 80 -3.26 5.73 1.99
CA LEU A 80 -3.64 6.34 3.26
C LEU A 80 -2.99 5.64 4.46
N THR A 81 -2.88 4.31 4.39
CA THR A 81 -2.28 3.50 5.45
C THR A 81 -0.84 3.94 5.70
N GLU A 82 -0.05 4.11 4.64
CA GLU A 82 1.33 4.57 4.67
C GLU A 82 1.42 6.00 5.20
N LEU A 83 0.52 6.89 4.77
CA LEU A 83 0.47 8.27 5.26
C LEU A 83 0.17 8.34 6.76
N ILE A 84 -0.79 7.56 7.26
CA ILE A 84 -1.14 7.50 8.68
C ILE A 84 0.05 7.00 9.50
N VAL A 85 0.64 5.86 9.11
CA VAL A 85 1.82 5.31 9.80
C VAL A 85 2.98 6.30 9.76
N GLY A 86 3.19 6.97 8.62
CA GLY A 86 4.22 8.00 8.48
C GLY A 86 4.03 9.17 9.43
N CYS A 87 2.80 9.68 9.59
CA CYS A 87 2.49 10.74 10.55
C CYS A 87 2.81 10.33 12.00
N PHE A 88 2.48 9.09 12.39
CA PHE A 88 2.80 8.59 13.72
C PHE A 88 4.31 8.43 13.95
N LEU A 89 5.06 7.95 12.94
CA LEU A 89 6.52 7.85 13.03
C LEU A 89 7.19 9.22 13.14
N ILE A 90 6.69 10.23 12.43
CA ILE A 90 7.15 11.62 12.58
C ILE A 90 6.87 12.12 14.00
N ALA A 91 5.65 11.89 14.51
CA ALA A 91 5.28 12.30 15.86
C ALA A 91 6.11 11.60 16.95
N ALA A 92 6.54 10.35 16.71
CA ALA A 92 7.41 9.59 17.60
C ALA A 92 8.90 9.95 17.44
N GLY A 93 9.29 10.71 16.41
CA GLY A 93 10.69 11.02 16.10
C GLY A 93 11.46 9.89 15.37
N ASP A 94 10.77 8.83 14.96
CA ASP A 94 11.35 7.63 14.34
C ASP A 94 11.62 7.80 12.83
N ILE A 95 12.43 8.81 12.50
CA ILE A 95 12.73 9.18 11.11
C ILE A 95 13.44 8.05 10.34
N ALA A 96 14.23 7.22 11.02
CA ALA A 96 14.86 6.06 10.40
C ALA A 96 13.83 5.03 9.91
N ILE A 97 12.81 4.73 10.73
CA ILE A 97 11.73 3.80 10.38
C ILE A 97 10.84 4.40 9.30
N LEU A 98 10.58 5.72 9.35
CA LEU A 98 9.85 6.43 8.30
C LEU A 98 10.54 6.28 6.94
N LYS A 99 11.84 6.56 6.86
CA LYS A 99 12.64 6.41 5.64
C LYS A 99 12.58 4.97 5.12
N ALA A 100 12.76 4.00 6.02
CA ALA A 100 12.67 2.57 5.67
C ALA A 100 11.29 2.20 5.12
N THR A 101 10.21 2.76 5.70
CA THR A 101 8.82 2.49 5.27
C THR A 101 8.56 3.03 3.86
N VAL A 102 8.99 4.26 3.56
CA VAL A 102 8.81 4.85 2.21
C VAL A 102 9.59 4.07 1.15
N ILE A 103 10.86 3.74 1.43
CA ILE A 103 11.69 2.94 0.50
C ILE A 103 11.08 1.54 0.33
N GLY A 104 10.65 0.93 1.44
CA GLY A 104 10.01 -0.38 1.46
C GLY A 104 8.71 -0.41 0.65
N SER A 105 7.89 0.64 0.69
CA SER A 105 6.67 0.74 -0.13
C SER A 105 6.99 0.80 -1.63
N ILE A 106 8.01 1.58 -2.03
CA ILE A 106 8.45 1.65 -3.43
C ILE A 106 8.95 0.27 -3.89
N VAL A 107 9.91 -0.33 -3.16
CA VAL A 107 10.48 -1.64 -3.52
C VAL A 107 9.41 -2.74 -3.49
N GLY A 108 8.51 -2.70 -2.49
CA GLY A 108 7.40 -3.63 -2.34
C GLY A 108 6.47 -3.59 -3.53
N ASN A 109 6.08 -2.42 -4.01
CA ASN A 109 5.21 -2.32 -5.18
C ASN A 109 5.91 -2.76 -6.49
N LEU A 110 7.19 -2.41 -6.66
CA LEU A 110 7.93 -2.67 -7.90
C LEU A 110 8.43 -4.09 -8.04
N LEU A 111 8.84 -4.73 -6.95
CA LEU A 111 9.41 -6.08 -6.98
C LEU A 111 8.40 -7.11 -6.48
N LEU A 112 7.84 -6.91 -5.29
CA LEU A 112 6.98 -7.91 -4.66
C LEU A 112 5.60 -7.95 -5.34
N VAL A 113 4.85 -6.85 -5.35
CA VAL A 113 3.49 -6.81 -5.90
C VAL A 113 3.50 -7.05 -7.40
N LEU A 114 4.35 -6.34 -8.14
CA LEU A 114 4.48 -6.53 -9.58
C LEU A 114 4.98 -7.94 -9.94
N GLY A 115 6.00 -8.44 -9.24
CA GLY A 115 6.54 -9.78 -9.47
C GLY A 115 5.54 -10.88 -9.18
N LEU A 116 4.79 -10.79 -8.06
CA LEU A 116 3.70 -11.71 -7.76
C LEU A 116 2.56 -11.62 -8.76
N SER A 117 2.25 -10.42 -9.26
CA SER A 117 1.24 -10.23 -10.30
C SER A 117 1.66 -10.91 -11.61
N PHE A 118 2.93 -10.80 -12.00
CA PHE A 118 3.47 -11.50 -13.16
C PHE A 118 3.52 -13.01 -12.98
N ALA A 119 3.93 -13.49 -11.81
CA ALA A 119 3.93 -14.91 -11.49
C ALA A 119 2.49 -15.48 -11.55
N ALA A 120 1.54 -14.83 -10.88
CA ALA A 120 0.14 -15.25 -10.87
C ALA A 120 -0.51 -15.20 -12.26
N GLY A 121 -0.26 -14.14 -13.03
CA GLY A 121 -0.74 -14.04 -14.41
C GLY A 121 -0.09 -15.07 -15.34
N GLY A 122 1.19 -15.34 -15.13
CA GLY A 122 2.03 -16.26 -15.90
C GLY A 122 1.69 -17.74 -15.71
N ILE A 123 1.14 -18.12 -14.55
CA ILE A 123 0.63 -19.49 -14.33
C ILE A 123 -0.44 -19.86 -15.37
N ARG A 124 -1.27 -18.90 -15.78
CA ARG A 124 -2.37 -19.13 -16.75
C ARG A 124 -2.02 -18.70 -18.18
N HIS A 125 -1.11 -17.72 -18.36
CA HIS A 125 -0.80 -17.16 -19.66
C HIS A 125 0.71 -17.22 -19.93
N LYS A 126 1.11 -17.89 -21.03
CA LYS A 126 2.53 -18.00 -21.43
C LYS A 126 3.16 -16.65 -21.79
N SER A 127 2.37 -15.71 -22.28
CA SER A 127 2.77 -14.33 -22.53
C SER A 127 1.63 -13.39 -22.15
N MET A 128 1.99 -12.22 -21.61
CA MET A 128 1.05 -11.16 -21.27
C MET A 128 1.42 -9.92 -22.08
N SER A 129 0.45 -9.37 -22.82
CA SER A 129 0.63 -8.13 -23.58
C SER A 129 0.20 -6.92 -22.76
N PHE A 130 1.06 -5.91 -22.67
CA PHE A 130 0.76 -4.64 -22.01
C PHE A 130 0.78 -3.51 -23.03
N ASN A 131 0.08 -2.40 -22.73
CA ASN A 131 0.13 -1.21 -23.58
C ASN A 131 1.53 -0.57 -23.47
N PRO A 132 2.33 -0.54 -24.55
CA PRO A 132 3.72 -0.07 -24.48
C PRO A 132 3.81 1.42 -24.16
N ARG A 133 2.83 2.23 -24.59
CA ARG A 133 2.80 3.66 -24.29
C ARG A 133 2.53 3.91 -22.80
N ALA A 134 1.55 3.22 -22.22
CA ALA A 134 1.25 3.36 -20.79
C ALA A 134 2.43 2.87 -19.94
N ALA A 135 3.01 1.71 -20.27
CA ALA A 135 4.18 1.18 -19.56
C ALA A 135 5.37 2.14 -19.60
N SER A 136 5.64 2.74 -20.77
CA SER A 136 6.69 3.74 -20.95
C SER A 136 6.45 4.99 -20.08
N VAL A 137 5.25 5.56 -20.12
CA VAL A 137 4.90 6.75 -19.31
C VAL A 137 5.05 6.49 -17.81
N HIS A 138 4.52 5.37 -17.31
CA HIS A 138 4.63 5.03 -15.88
C HIS A 138 6.07 4.75 -15.45
N SER A 139 6.85 4.05 -16.27
CA SER A 139 8.26 3.74 -15.96
C SER A 139 9.11 5.00 -15.93
N SER A 140 8.93 5.93 -16.89
CA SER A 140 9.64 7.21 -16.92
C SER A 140 9.24 8.11 -15.75
N SER A 141 7.94 8.20 -15.40
CA SER A 141 7.48 8.96 -14.25
C SER A 141 8.08 8.44 -12.94
N LEU A 142 8.13 7.13 -12.77
CA LEU A 142 8.72 6.49 -11.61
C LEU A 142 10.23 6.76 -11.52
N PHE A 143 10.94 6.65 -12.63
CA PHE A 143 12.37 6.96 -12.68
C PHE A 143 12.65 8.39 -12.22
N ILE A 144 11.89 9.37 -12.72
CA ILE A 144 12.02 10.77 -12.31
C ILE A 144 11.72 10.94 -10.82
N ALA A 145 10.67 10.30 -10.30
CA ALA A 145 10.30 10.38 -8.90
C ALA A 145 11.39 9.80 -7.97
N VAL A 146 11.93 8.62 -8.30
CA VAL A 146 12.99 7.97 -7.51
C VAL A 146 14.30 8.75 -7.64
N ALA A 147 14.66 9.25 -8.83
CA ALA A 147 15.83 10.10 -9.01
C ALA A 147 15.73 11.36 -8.13
N GLY A 148 14.57 12.03 -8.12
CA GLY A 148 14.29 13.17 -7.25
C GLY A 148 14.43 12.85 -5.77
N LEU A 149 14.02 11.65 -5.34
CA LEU A 149 14.16 11.19 -3.95
C LEU A 149 15.62 10.88 -3.58
N VAL A 150 16.42 10.38 -4.52
CA VAL A 150 17.83 9.99 -4.31
C VAL A 150 18.77 11.20 -4.32
N LEU A 151 18.44 12.26 -5.07
CA LEU A 151 19.30 13.46 -5.20
C LEU A 151 19.75 14.05 -3.84
N PRO A 152 18.85 14.33 -2.86
CA PRO A 152 19.27 14.82 -1.55
C PRO A 152 20.16 13.84 -0.78
N ALA A 153 19.90 12.53 -0.89
CA ALA A 153 20.70 11.51 -0.23
C ALA A 153 22.14 11.47 -0.77
N MET A 154 22.32 11.62 -2.08
CA MET A 154 23.64 11.70 -2.71
C MET A 154 24.40 12.96 -2.31
N LEU A 155 23.73 14.11 -2.17
CA LEU A 155 24.37 15.35 -1.73
C LEU A 155 24.91 15.24 -0.31
N VAL A 156 24.16 14.64 0.60
CA VAL A 156 24.60 14.43 1.99
C VAL A 156 25.79 13.46 2.04
N LEU A 157 25.77 12.40 1.24
CA LEU A 157 26.88 11.43 1.18
C LEU A 157 28.14 12.01 0.51
N GLY A 158 27.98 12.91 -0.46
CA GLY A 158 29.09 13.54 -1.19
C GLY A 158 29.63 14.80 -0.53
N SER A 159 28.90 15.40 0.41
CA SER A 159 29.38 16.51 1.23
C SER A 159 30.27 15.98 2.36
N PRO A 160 31.49 16.53 2.57
CA PRO A 160 32.33 16.19 3.71
C PRO A 160 31.73 16.78 4.99
N VAL A 161 30.74 16.11 5.56
CA VAL A 161 30.04 16.56 6.79
C VAL A 161 30.56 15.86 8.05
N ASP A 162 31.47 14.88 7.94
CA ASP A 162 32.04 14.14 9.08
C ASP A 162 33.57 14.24 9.19
N ALA A 163 34.14 15.46 9.09
CA ALA A 163 35.55 15.69 9.46
C ALA A 163 35.73 16.36 10.84
N SER A 164 34.66 16.70 11.55
CA SER A 164 34.74 17.27 12.90
C SER A 164 33.38 17.29 13.63
N ALA A 165 33.06 16.20 14.33
CA ALA A 165 32.18 16.17 15.51
C ALA A 165 32.49 14.92 16.34
#